data_AF-A0A3D3USP8-F1
#
_entry.id   AF-A0A3D3USP8-F1
#
_cell.length_a   1.000
_cell.length_b   1.000
_cell.length_c   1.000
_cell.angle_alpha   90.00
_cell.angle_beta   90.00
_cell.angle_gamma   90.00
#
_symmetry.space_group_name_H-M   'P 1'
#
loop_
_entity.id
_entity.type
_entity.pdbx_description
1 polymer ?
#
loop_
_entity_poly.entity_id
_entity_poly.type
_entity_poly.pdbx_seq_one_letter_code
_entity_poly.pdbx_strand_id
1 'polypeptide(L)'
;MQPENERPLNQSCLKNGPKRGRQNGQKSRIYLVLFVVAAIAIFSFTVDCKADENDWFVYLGTQEAKKSPRKNINAAEALPPLPLPATPLRRTERKKPPQPDYLVGKVIWGQSASFSDSTGKKMDIADWNLCPTDTERFVAQARAMDLQYHWQNTNLNDFHFDPKKLPALLFSGVRTLKLSDSHIQALRDYVLNGGMIICDSIAGSPYFYESAKKIFFRAFPECRFRTISPDHPLYHIIVDVDRVTYKGNKGQSRPFMEGIYIGSRVGVLISKFGLGCGWNRSTGRLEKLKNAAYYDVKSANNIGVDLAA
;
A
#
# COMPACT_ATOMS: atom_id res chain seq x y z
N MET A 1 -72.59 51.76 44.14
CA MET A 1 -73.48 50.61 43.82
C MET A 1 -72.88 49.36 44.46
N GLN A 2 -73.39 49.04 45.65
CA GLN A 2 -73.43 47.69 46.25
C GLN A 2 -74.71 46.98 45.72
N PRO A 3 -74.95 45.67 45.89
CA PRO A 3 -74.87 44.86 47.14
C PRO A 3 -73.72 43.83 47.14
N GLU A 4 -73.20 43.29 48.25
CA GLU A 4 -73.81 42.44 49.31
C GLU A 4 -74.30 41.08 48.76
N ASN A 5 -74.13 39.93 49.42
CA ASN A 5 -73.53 39.60 50.73
C ASN A 5 -72.76 38.24 50.63
N GLU A 6 -72.12 37.59 51.61
CA GLU A 6 -72.15 37.68 53.09
C GLU A 6 -70.83 37.13 53.72
N ARG A 7 -70.86 36.75 54.99
CA ARG A 7 -69.87 35.96 55.78
C ARG A 7 -70.65 35.28 56.94
N PRO A 8 -70.25 34.10 57.49
CA PRO A 8 -69.15 33.99 58.47
C PRO A 8 -68.33 32.66 58.34
N LEU A 9 -67.17 32.35 58.97
CA LEU A 9 -66.35 32.78 60.13
C LEU A 9 -66.31 31.71 61.27
N ASN A 10 -65.11 31.17 61.55
CA ASN A 10 -64.72 30.20 62.62
C ASN A 10 -65.24 28.74 62.51
N GLN A 11 -64.60 27.70 63.08
CA GLN A 11 -63.64 27.64 64.20
C GLN A 11 -62.68 26.42 64.17
N SER A 12 -61.51 26.52 64.84
CA SER A 12 -60.65 25.44 65.45
C SER A 12 -60.27 24.19 64.61
N CYS A 13 -58.99 23.99 64.25
CA CYS A 13 -57.92 23.39 65.06
C CYS A 13 -58.09 21.91 65.48
N LEU A 14 -57.29 21.00 64.90
CA LEU A 14 -56.27 20.22 65.65
C LEU A 14 -55.31 19.40 64.74
N LYS A 15 -54.12 19.19 65.28
CA LYS A 15 -52.90 18.60 64.70
C LYS A 15 -53.07 17.18 64.16
N ASN A 16 -52.30 16.79 63.15
CA ASN A 16 -51.28 15.70 63.25
C ASN A 16 -50.39 15.60 61.99
N GLY A 17 -49.12 15.21 62.20
CA GLY A 17 -48.05 15.28 61.18
C GLY A 17 -47.92 14.08 60.23
N PRO A 18 -46.98 14.15 59.25
CA PRO A 18 -46.91 13.19 58.15
C PRO A 18 -46.14 11.91 58.51
N LYS A 19 -46.77 10.73 58.33
CA LYS A 19 -46.07 9.44 58.22
C LYS A 19 -45.92 9.04 56.76
N ARG A 20 -44.89 9.55 56.08
CA ARG A 20 -44.53 9.10 54.72
C ARG A 20 -43.67 7.83 54.82
N GLY A 21 -44.21 6.70 54.38
CA GLY A 21 -43.57 5.39 54.48
C GLY A 21 -42.25 5.30 53.71
N ARG A 22 -41.23 4.74 54.37
CA ARG A 22 -39.83 4.68 53.90
C ARG A 22 -39.59 3.43 53.04
N GLN A 23 -40.19 3.37 51.85
CA GLN A 23 -39.89 2.32 50.86
C GLN A 23 -39.87 2.88 49.43
N ASN A 24 -38.68 3.08 48.85
CA ASN A 24 -38.45 3.11 47.38
C ASN A 24 -36.98 3.26 46.94
N GLY A 25 -36.03 3.57 47.84
CA GLY A 25 -34.63 3.80 47.48
C GLY A 25 -33.86 2.59 46.91
N GLN A 26 -34.36 1.36 47.12
CA GLN A 26 -33.63 0.13 46.76
C GLN A 26 -33.94 -0.36 45.35
N LYS A 27 -35.20 -0.25 44.88
CA LYS A 27 -35.56 -0.63 43.50
C LYS A 27 -34.90 0.28 42.45
N SER A 28 -34.86 1.59 42.69
CA SER A 28 -34.23 2.55 41.77
C SER A 28 -32.74 2.28 41.54
N ARG A 29 -31.98 1.92 42.60
CA ARG A 29 -30.57 1.51 42.46
C ARG A 29 -30.41 0.21 41.68
N ILE A 30 -31.30 -0.77 41.87
CA ILE A 30 -31.27 -2.04 41.14
C ILE A 30 -31.52 -1.80 39.64
N TYR A 31 -32.53 -1.01 39.28
CA TYR A 31 -32.79 -0.67 37.87
C TYR A 31 -31.66 0.16 37.24
N LEU A 32 -31.06 1.10 37.98
CA LEU A 32 -29.91 1.87 37.49
C LEU A 32 -28.68 0.98 37.24
N VAL A 33 -28.37 0.06 38.17
CA VAL A 33 -27.26 -0.89 38.01
C VAL A 33 -27.52 -1.87 36.87
N LEU A 34 -28.75 -2.38 36.71
CA LEU A 34 -29.14 -3.21 35.56
C LEU A 34 -29.01 -2.44 34.23
N PHE A 35 -29.38 -1.16 34.17
CA PHE A 35 -29.21 -0.35 32.96
C PHE A 35 -27.74 -0.08 32.64
N VAL A 36 -26.90 0.16 33.66
CA VAL A 36 -25.45 0.37 33.48
C VAL A 36 -24.77 -0.93 33.04
N VAL A 37 -25.12 -2.08 33.63
CA VAL A 37 -24.60 -3.40 33.22
C VAL A 37 -25.07 -3.76 31.81
N ALA A 38 -26.33 -3.48 31.45
CA ALA A 38 -26.83 -3.67 30.09
C ALA A 38 -26.12 -2.74 29.08
N ALA A 39 -25.88 -1.47 29.43
CA ALA A 39 -25.14 -0.54 28.58
C ALA A 39 -23.68 -0.97 28.37
N ILE A 40 -23.01 -1.48 29.41
CA ILE A 40 -21.64 -2.01 29.33
C ILE A 40 -21.59 -3.32 28.52
N ALA A 41 -22.63 -4.16 28.63
CA ALA A 41 -22.78 -5.38 27.83
C ALA A 41 -23.13 -5.11 26.35
N ILE A 42 -23.75 -3.96 26.04
CA ILE A 42 -23.98 -3.50 24.66
C ILE A 42 -22.71 -2.84 24.07
N PHE A 43 -21.88 -2.21 24.91
CA PHE A 43 -20.58 -1.65 24.49
C PHE A 43 -19.47 -2.70 24.31
N SER A 44 -19.63 -3.88 24.90
CA SER A 44 -18.67 -4.98 24.82
C SER A 44 -19.24 -6.07 23.91
N PHE A 45 -18.71 -6.18 22.68
CA PHE A 45 -19.08 -7.10 21.56
C PHE A 45 -19.58 -6.44 20.26
N THR A 46 -19.09 -5.25 19.92
CA THR A 46 -18.78 -5.00 18.50
C THR A 46 -17.58 -5.87 18.10
N VAL A 47 -17.83 -7.11 17.69
CA VAL A 47 -16.84 -7.91 16.96
C VAL A 47 -16.65 -7.20 15.63
N ASP A 48 -15.62 -6.37 15.58
CA ASP A 48 -15.22 -5.64 14.39
C ASP A 48 -14.78 -6.68 13.36
N CYS A 49 -15.68 -7.01 12.42
CA CYS A 49 -15.52 -8.07 11.43
C CYS A 49 -14.57 -7.60 10.31
N LYS A 50 -13.36 -7.23 10.73
CA LYS A 50 -12.21 -7.00 9.87
C LYS A 50 -11.81 -8.36 9.30
N ALA A 51 -12.05 -8.56 7.99
CA ALA A 51 -11.54 -9.70 7.24
C ALA A 51 -10.04 -9.86 7.51
N ASP A 52 -9.54 -11.09 7.69
CA ASP A 52 -8.16 -11.30 8.14
C ASP A 52 -7.18 -10.71 7.11
N GLU A 53 -6.03 -10.20 7.56
CA GLU A 53 -5.03 -9.65 6.62
C GLU A 53 -4.55 -10.74 5.64
N ASN A 54 -4.63 -12.00 6.05
CA ASN A 54 -4.30 -13.17 5.24
C ASN A 54 -5.34 -13.47 4.14
N ASP A 55 -6.60 -13.00 4.25
CA ASP A 55 -7.61 -13.16 3.19
C ASP A 55 -7.20 -12.41 1.91
N TRP A 56 -6.41 -11.35 2.04
CA TRP A 56 -5.88 -10.56 0.92
C TRP A 56 -4.59 -11.16 0.33
N PHE A 57 -4.01 -12.18 0.97
CA PHE A 57 -2.70 -12.74 0.62
C PHE A 57 -2.77 -13.72 -0.56
N VAL A 58 -2.92 -13.16 -1.77
CA VAL A 58 -3.03 -13.94 -3.02
C VAL A 58 -1.83 -13.69 -3.93
N TYR A 59 -1.04 -14.75 -4.16
CA TYR A 59 0.12 -14.70 -5.07
C TYR A 59 -0.30 -14.75 -6.55
N LEU A 60 0.18 -13.78 -7.33
CA LEU A 60 -0.18 -13.54 -8.73
C LEU A 60 0.88 -13.99 -9.73
N GLY A 61 1.96 -14.64 -9.29
CA GLY A 61 2.96 -15.22 -10.18
C GLY A 61 2.44 -16.39 -11.01
N THR A 62 2.97 -16.54 -12.22
CA THR A 62 2.82 -17.76 -13.01
C THR A 62 3.83 -18.82 -12.54
N GLN A 63 3.53 -20.10 -12.76
CA GLN A 63 4.48 -21.21 -12.46
C GLN A 63 5.58 -21.35 -13.53
N GLU A 64 5.68 -20.41 -14.48
CA GLU A 64 6.63 -20.47 -15.58
C GLU A 64 8.06 -20.23 -15.07
N ALA A 65 8.94 -21.22 -15.30
CA ALA A 65 10.35 -21.06 -15.00
C ALA A 65 10.93 -19.86 -15.77
N LYS A 66 11.58 -18.93 -15.05
CA LYS A 66 12.25 -17.77 -15.64
C LYS A 66 13.34 -18.24 -16.60
N LYS A 67 13.03 -18.24 -17.91
CA LYS A 67 13.97 -18.63 -18.98
C LYS A 67 15.24 -17.78 -18.83
N SER A 68 16.36 -18.43 -18.57
CA SER A 68 17.64 -17.74 -18.40
C SER A 68 17.99 -16.98 -19.68
N PRO A 69 18.45 -15.71 -19.57
CA PRO A 69 18.71 -14.89 -20.74
C PRO A 69 19.78 -15.54 -21.62
N ARG A 70 19.60 -15.44 -22.95
CA ARG A 70 20.56 -15.96 -23.93
C ARG A 70 21.91 -15.27 -23.69
N LYS A 71 22.96 -16.07 -23.49
CA LYS A 71 24.33 -15.57 -23.23
C LYS A 71 24.97 -15.21 -24.57
N ASN A 72 25.26 -13.92 -24.77
CA ASN A 72 25.98 -13.47 -25.96
C ASN A 72 27.46 -13.87 -25.84
N ILE A 73 27.89 -14.80 -26.68
CA ILE A 73 29.27 -15.29 -26.78
C ILE A 73 29.77 -14.92 -28.18
N ASN A 74 30.79 -14.07 -28.25
CA ASN A 74 31.53 -13.87 -29.49
C ASN A 74 32.66 -14.90 -29.55
N ALA A 75 32.79 -15.57 -30.69
CA ALA A 75 34.02 -16.27 -31.05
C ALA A 75 34.94 -15.27 -31.74
N ALA A 76 36.21 -15.26 -31.32
CA ALA A 76 37.28 -14.52 -31.97
C ALA A 76 38.53 -15.42 -32.04
N GLU A 77 39.40 -15.17 -33.00
CA GLU A 77 40.68 -15.86 -33.10
C GLU A 77 41.79 -14.93 -32.60
N ALA A 78 42.64 -15.46 -31.73
CA ALA A 78 43.83 -14.78 -31.27
C ALA A 78 45.05 -15.44 -31.93
N LEU A 79 45.85 -14.65 -32.63
CA LEU A 79 47.18 -15.07 -33.08
C LEU A 79 48.16 -14.93 -31.91
N PRO A 80 48.85 -16.00 -31.48
CA PRO A 80 49.94 -15.87 -30.52
C PRO A 80 51.08 -15.05 -31.12
N PRO A 81 51.81 -14.25 -30.31
CA PRO A 81 52.99 -13.55 -30.78
C PRO A 81 54.09 -14.55 -31.22
N LEU A 82 54.78 -14.16 -32.29
CA LEU A 82 55.80 -14.86 -33.09
C LEU A 82 56.82 -15.73 -32.32
N PRO A 83 57.44 -16.76 -32.96
CA PRO A 83 57.60 -16.97 -34.41
C PRO A 83 56.51 -17.80 -35.12
N LEU A 84 56.44 -17.65 -36.44
CA LEU A 84 55.57 -18.42 -37.33
C LEU A 84 56.06 -19.88 -37.50
N PRO A 85 55.19 -20.85 -37.84
CA PRO A 85 53.76 -20.71 -38.15
C PRO A 85 52.87 -20.74 -36.89
N ALA A 86 52.14 -19.65 -36.65
CA ALA A 86 51.23 -19.52 -35.53
C ALA A 86 49.86 -20.14 -35.83
N THR A 87 49.44 -21.15 -35.06
CA THR A 87 48.06 -21.68 -35.13
C THR A 87 47.08 -20.71 -34.43
N PRO A 88 45.94 -20.35 -35.05
CA PRO A 88 44.97 -19.45 -34.45
C PRO A 88 44.29 -20.11 -33.23
N LEU A 89 44.33 -19.43 -32.09
CA LEU A 89 43.70 -19.87 -30.86
C LEU A 89 42.27 -19.32 -30.76
N ARG A 90 41.28 -20.21 -30.70
CA ARG A 90 39.87 -19.83 -30.52
C ARG A 90 39.64 -19.24 -29.12
N ARG A 91 39.47 -17.92 -29.04
CA ARG A 91 39.05 -17.23 -27.83
C ARG A 91 37.52 -17.09 -27.84
N THR A 92 36.88 -17.50 -26.75
CA THR A 92 35.45 -17.20 -26.52
C THR A 92 35.33 -16.15 -25.43
N GLU A 93 34.75 -15.00 -25.76
CA GLU A 93 34.56 -13.91 -24.81
C GLU A 93 33.08 -13.69 -24.53
N ARG A 94 32.73 -13.65 -23.24
CA ARG A 94 31.38 -13.35 -22.77
C ARG A 94 31.22 -11.85 -22.71
N LYS A 95 30.53 -11.26 -23.69
CA LYS A 95 30.20 -9.83 -23.65
C LYS A 95 29.26 -9.55 -22.48
N LYS A 96 29.72 -8.72 -21.54
CA LYS A 96 28.86 -8.00 -20.60
C LYS A 96 28.61 -6.62 -21.22
N PRO A 97 27.45 -6.35 -21.84
CA PRO A 97 27.12 -4.97 -22.23
C PRO A 97 27.09 -4.10 -20.97
N PRO A 98 27.36 -2.78 -21.07
CA PRO A 98 27.14 -1.86 -19.96
C PRO A 98 25.70 -2.01 -19.47
N GLN A 99 25.52 -2.12 -18.16
CA GLN A 99 24.18 -2.18 -17.59
C GLN A 99 23.61 -0.75 -17.53
N PRO A 100 22.34 -0.55 -17.91
CA PRO A 100 21.67 0.73 -17.70
C PRO A 100 21.54 1.04 -16.21
N ASP A 101 21.46 2.33 -15.88
CA ASP A 101 21.27 2.80 -14.51
C ASP A 101 19.93 2.32 -13.93
N TYR A 102 19.88 2.17 -12.60
CA TYR A 102 18.66 1.71 -11.93
C TYR A 102 17.67 2.86 -11.74
N LEU A 103 16.42 2.64 -12.15
CA LEU A 103 15.30 3.54 -11.88
C LEU A 103 14.64 3.21 -10.54
N VAL A 104 14.34 1.93 -10.30
CA VAL A 104 13.51 1.52 -9.16
C VAL A 104 14.06 0.31 -8.40
N GLY A 105 14.09 0.43 -7.07
CA GLY A 105 14.38 -0.66 -6.14
C GLY A 105 13.10 -1.20 -5.53
N LYS A 106 12.73 -2.45 -5.83
CA LYS A 106 11.64 -3.12 -5.13
C LYS A 106 12.11 -3.53 -3.75
N VAL A 107 11.50 -2.99 -2.70
CA VAL A 107 11.95 -3.18 -1.33
C VAL A 107 11.52 -4.55 -0.81
N ILE A 108 12.48 -5.31 -0.29
CA ILE A 108 12.28 -6.57 0.42
C ILE A 108 11.84 -6.23 1.85
N TRP A 109 10.61 -6.61 2.22
CA TRP A 109 10.04 -6.39 3.55
C TRP A 109 9.05 -7.48 3.95
N GLY A 110 8.71 -7.53 5.24
CA GLY A 110 7.70 -8.44 5.79
C GLY A 110 8.24 -9.85 6.07
N GLN A 111 7.33 -10.82 6.14
CA GLN A 111 7.64 -12.22 6.43
C GLN A 111 7.38 -13.11 5.23
N SER A 112 8.14 -14.19 5.10
CA SER A 112 7.84 -15.29 4.19
C SER A 112 6.82 -16.23 4.84
N ALA A 113 5.69 -16.47 4.16
CA ALA A 113 4.66 -17.39 4.60
C ALA A 113 4.49 -18.53 3.58
N SER A 114 4.44 -19.78 4.05
CA SER A 114 4.20 -20.95 3.21
C SER A 114 2.74 -20.99 2.76
N PHE A 115 2.47 -20.62 1.51
CA PHE A 115 1.13 -20.64 0.93
C PHE A 115 0.92 -21.91 0.10
N SER A 116 -0.18 -22.61 0.34
CA SER A 116 -0.63 -23.72 -0.50
C SER A 116 -1.53 -23.17 -1.61
N ASP A 117 -1.11 -23.31 -2.88
CA ASP A 117 -1.96 -22.93 -4.02
C ASP A 117 -3.27 -23.76 -4.04
N SER A 118 -4.25 -23.30 -4.80
CA SER A 118 -5.44 -24.07 -5.22
C SER A 118 -5.10 -25.39 -5.95
N THR A 119 -3.83 -25.62 -6.27
CA THR A 119 -3.25 -26.87 -6.80
C THR A 119 -2.56 -27.73 -5.73
N GLY A 120 -2.69 -27.41 -4.43
CA GLY A 120 -2.11 -28.15 -3.31
C GLY A 120 -0.59 -27.98 -3.11
N LYS A 121 0.09 -27.22 -3.98
CA LYS A 121 1.54 -27.02 -3.91
C LYS A 121 1.90 -25.90 -2.94
N LYS A 122 2.69 -26.22 -1.91
CA LYS A 122 3.29 -25.24 -0.98
C LYS A 122 4.37 -24.44 -1.70
N MET A 123 4.33 -23.12 -1.57
CA MET A 123 5.37 -22.18 -1.99
C MET A 123 5.57 -21.15 -0.88
N ASP A 124 6.82 -20.88 -0.50
CA ASP A 124 7.12 -19.81 0.45
C ASP A 124 7.06 -18.47 -0.27
N ILE A 125 6.07 -17.65 0.10
CA ILE A 125 5.75 -16.39 -0.55
C ILE A 125 5.96 -15.27 0.46
N ALA A 126 6.75 -14.28 0.08
CA ALA A 126 7.03 -13.12 0.92
C ALA A 126 6.05 -11.98 0.65
N ASP A 127 5.68 -11.24 1.70
CA ASP A 127 4.78 -10.07 1.65
C ASP A 127 5.07 -9.12 0.49
N TRP A 128 6.34 -8.78 0.30
CA TRP A 128 6.79 -7.83 -0.71
C TRP A 128 6.59 -8.33 -2.15
N ASN A 129 6.42 -9.63 -2.40
CA ASN A 129 6.52 -10.22 -3.74
C ASN A 129 5.27 -10.99 -4.22
N LEU A 130 4.07 -10.53 -3.82
CA LEU A 130 2.81 -11.09 -4.31
C LEU A 130 2.62 -10.92 -5.83
N CYS A 131 3.16 -9.84 -6.40
CA CYS A 131 3.32 -9.62 -7.84
C CYS A 131 4.79 -9.79 -8.25
N PRO A 132 5.27 -10.97 -8.68
CA PRO A 132 6.68 -11.18 -8.98
C PRO A 132 7.14 -10.62 -10.32
N THR A 133 6.22 -10.20 -11.20
CA THR A 133 6.55 -9.68 -12.54
C THR A 133 6.24 -8.19 -12.73
N ASP A 134 5.75 -7.51 -11.68
CA ASP A 134 5.34 -6.10 -11.73
C ASP A 134 6.46 -5.16 -12.19
N THR A 135 7.60 -5.21 -11.51
CA THR A 135 8.72 -4.28 -11.68
C THR A 135 9.49 -4.59 -12.96
N GLU A 136 9.56 -5.88 -13.34
CA GLU A 136 10.07 -6.32 -14.65
C GLU A 136 9.24 -5.75 -15.80
N ARG A 137 7.91 -5.72 -15.66
CA ARG A 137 6.99 -5.20 -16.67
C ARG A 137 6.93 -3.68 -16.70
N PHE A 138 6.91 -3.02 -15.54
CA PHE A 138 7.04 -1.57 -15.40
C PHE A 138 8.26 -1.03 -16.15
N VAL A 139 9.47 -1.55 -15.85
CA VAL A 139 10.69 -1.12 -16.55
C VAL A 139 10.72 -1.58 -18.02
N ALA A 140 10.15 -2.74 -18.36
CA ALA A 140 10.04 -3.13 -19.77
C ALA A 140 9.13 -2.21 -20.59
N GLN A 141 8.07 -1.64 -19.97
CA GLN A 141 7.19 -0.66 -20.60
C GLN A 141 7.89 0.69 -20.77
N ALA A 142 8.65 1.14 -19.76
CA ALA A 142 9.49 2.34 -19.87
C ALA A 142 10.52 2.22 -21.02
N ARG A 143 11.20 1.07 -21.14
CA ARG A 143 12.13 0.78 -22.26
C ARG A 143 11.46 0.75 -23.64
N ALA A 144 10.16 0.50 -23.72
CA ALA A 144 9.42 0.58 -24.98
C ALA A 144 9.22 2.03 -25.44
N MET A 145 9.38 3.01 -24.53
CA MET A 145 9.44 4.46 -24.79
C MET A 145 10.88 4.98 -24.81
N ASP A 146 11.86 4.10 -25.09
CA ASP A 146 13.31 4.37 -25.11
C ASP A 146 13.94 4.81 -23.75
N LEU A 147 13.22 4.67 -22.64
CA LEU A 147 13.77 4.90 -21.30
C LEU A 147 14.63 3.70 -20.85
N GLN A 148 15.93 3.77 -21.14
CA GLN A 148 16.90 2.69 -20.91
C GLN A 148 17.29 2.54 -19.43
N TYR A 149 16.37 2.05 -18.60
CA TYR A 149 16.58 1.85 -17.15
C TYR A 149 16.66 0.38 -16.72
N HIS A 150 17.17 0.11 -15.51
CA HIS A 150 17.13 -1.17 -14.80
C HIS A 150 16.30 -1.12 -13.51
N TRP A 151 16.04 -2.28 -12.92
CA TRP A 151 15.43 -2.42 -11.60
C TRP A 151 16.17 -3.47 -10.78
N GLN A 152 16.06 -3.40 -9.46
CA GLN A 152 16.63 -4.39 -8.56
C GLN A 152 15.71 -4.67 -7.37
N ASN A 153 15.90 -5.80 -6.70
CA ASN A 153 15.35 -6.00 -5.36
C ASN A 153 16.34 -5.44 -4.34
N THR A 154 15.83 -4.77 -3.30
CA THR A 154 16.64 -3.98 -2.38
C THR A 154 16.24 -4.29 -0.93
N ASN A 155 17.20 -4.66 -0.09
CA ASN A 155 16.99 -4.87 1.35
C ASN A 155 17.35 -3.60 2.12
N LEU A 156 16.46 -3.10 2.99
CA LEU A 156 16.69 -1.88 3.76
C LEU A 156 17.90 -1.95 4.72
N ASN A 157 18.36 -3.16 5.08
CA ASN A 157 19.56 -3.35 5.89
C ASN A 157 20.87 -3.19 5.10
N ASP A 158 20.87 -3.60 3.83
CA ASP A 158 22.08 -3.69 2.99
C ASP A 158 22.18 -2.52 2.00
N PHE A 159 21.20 -1.61 2.01
CA PHE A 159 21.03 -0.59 0.99
C PHE A 159 21.67 0.75 1.36
N HIS A 160 22.52 1.25 0.47
CA HIS A 160 22.96 2.64 0.49
C HIS A 160 21.87 3.53 -0.12
N PHE A 161 21.19 4.29 0.73
CA PHE A 161 20.13 5.25 0.40
C PHE A 161 20.62 6.47 -0.40
N ASP A 162 21.20 6.25 -1.58
CA ASP A 162 21.71 7.25 -2.51
C ASP A 162 20.74 7.44 -3.70
N PRO A 163 19.94 8.53 -3.72
CA PRO A 163 18.98 8.79 -4.80
C PRO A 163 19.61 8.91 -6.19
N LYS A 164 20.91 9.19 -6.30
CA LYS A 164 21.59 9.32 -7.60
C LYS A 164 21.78 7.97 -8.29
N LYS A 165 21.85 6.88 -7.53
CA LYS A 165 22.02 5.50 -8.05
C LYS A 165 20.70 4.76 -8.14
N LEU A 166 19.72 5.15 -7.32
CA LEU A 166 18.41 4.53 -7.24
C LEU A 166 17.38 5.60 -6.86
N PRO A 167 16.76 6.30 -7.83
CA PRO A 167 15.91 7.47 -7.58
C PRO A 167 14.54 7.11 -7.01
N ALA A 168 14.04 5.89 -7.23
CA ALA A 168 12.78 5.41 -6.66
C ALA A 168 12.91 4.12 -5.86
N LEU A 169 12.16 4.02 -4.75
CA LEU A 169 11.92 2.78 -4.00
C LEU A 169 10.45 2.38 -4.10
N LEU A 170 10.17 1.13 -4.49
CA LEU A 170 8.83 0.56 -4.59
C LEU A 170 8.57 -0.41 -3.43
N PHE A 171 7.59 -0.07 -2.58
CA PHE A 171 7.02 -0.96 -1.58
C PHE A 171 5.68 -1.49 -2.09
N SER A 172 5.56 -2.79 -2.33
CA SER A 172 4.29 -3.43 -2.68
C SER A 172 3.88 -4.45 -1.62
N GLY A 173 2.59 -4.60 -1.37
CA GLY A 173 2.04 -5.75 -0.64
C GLY A 173 0.59 -5.56 -0.21
N VAL A 174 0.11 -6.45 0.68
CA VAL A 174 -1.29 -6.47 1.15
C VAL A 174 -1.46 -6.41 2.66
N ARG A 175 -0.53 -6.96 3.44
CA ARG A 175 -0.61 -6.97 4.91
C ARG A 175 -0.05 -5.69 5.52
N THR A 176 -0.24 -5.49 6.81
CA THR A 176 0.27 -4.34 7.56
C THR A 176 1.79 -4.24 7.43
N LEU A 177 2.27 -3.16 6.81
CA LEU A 177 3.68 -2.80 6.75
C LEU A 177 4.19 -2.48 8.16
N LYS A 178 5.32 -3.09 8.53
CA LYS A 178 6.01 -2.86 9.81
C LYS A 178 7.48 -2.62 9.50
N LEU A 179 7.96 -1.42 9.84
CA LEU A 179 9.35 -1.01 9.69
C LEU A 179 9.91 -0.59 11.05
N SER A 180 11.23 -0.77 11.23
CA SER A 180 11.92 -0.31 12.42
C SER A 180 12.14 1.21 12.40
N ASP A 181 12.34 1.82 13.56
CA ASP A 181 12.52 3.27 13.68
C ASP A 181 13.75 3.77 12.91
N SER A 182 14.83 2.97 12.85
CA SER A 182 16.01 3.28 12.03
C SER A 182 15.73 3.20 10.54
N HIS A 183 14.92 2.24 10.08
CA HIS A 183 14.46 2.20 8.68
C HIS A 183 13.58 3.39 8.33
N ILE A 184 12.69 3.81 9.24
CA ILE A 184 11.82 4.98 9.04
C ILE A 184 12.66 6.25 8.90
N GLN A 185 13.68 6.44 9.76
CA GLN A 185 14.60 7.57 9.66
C GLN A 185 15.42 7.53 8.37
N ALA A 186 16.00 6.37 8.00
CA ALA A 186 16.75 6.23 6.75
C ALA A 186 15.90 6.52 5.49
N LEU A 187 14.62 6.11 5.50
CA LEU A 187 13.67 6.43 4.42
C LEU A 187 13.28 7.91 4.41
N ARG A 188 13.19 8.57 5.58
CA ARG A 188 13.02 10.03 5.67
C ARG A 188 14.20 10.74 5.01
N ASP A 189 15.42 10.37 5.38
CA ASP A 189 16.64 11.00 4.88
C ASP A 189 16.85 10.73 3.37
N TYR A 190 16.59 9.52 2.90
CA TYR A 190 16.55 9.16 1.47
C TYR A 190 15.63 10.09 0.66
N VAL A 191 14.40 10.28 1.13
CA VAL A 191 13.43 11.15 0.48
C VAL A 191 13.88 12.60 0.55
N LEU A 192 14.37 13.10 1.70
CA LEU A 192 14.88 14.48 1.81
C LEU A 192 16.05 14.75 0.85
N ASN A 193 16.93 13.77 0.64
CA ASN A 193 18.06 13.83 -0.29
C ASN A 193 17.70 13.79 -1.78
N GLY A 194 16.41 13.65 -2.13
CA GLY A 194 15.93 13.66 -3.52
C GLY A 194 15.16 12.43 -3.95
N GLY A 195 15.22 11.33 -3.19
CA GLY A 195 14.55 10.07 -3.53
C GLY A 195 13.03 10.17 -3.53
N MET A 196 12.39 9.27 -4.29
CA MET A 196 10.95 9.04 -4.25
C MET A 196 10.65 7.67 -3.65
N ILE A 197 9.63 7.59 -2.79
CA ILE A 197 9.06 6.32 -2.34
C ILE A 197 7.68 6.14 -2.96
N ILE A 198 7.45 4.98 -3.57
CA ILE A 198 6.16 4.56 -4.13
C ILE A 198 5.65 3.39 -3.29
N CYS A 199 4.46 3.52 -2.72
CA CYS A 199 3.78 2.44 -2.01
C CYS A 199 2.56 1.98 -2.82
N ASP A 200 2.53 0.71 -3.20
CA ASP A 200 1.47 0.11 -4.00
C ASP A 200 0.65 -0.91 -3.18
N SER A 201 -0.61 -0.57 -2.95
CA SER A 201 -1.55 -1.44 -2.24
C SER A 201 -2.07 -2.51 -3.18
N ILE A 202 -1.40 -3.67 -3.20
CA ILE A 202 -1.76 -4.80 -4.05
C ILE A 202 -3.22 -5.20 -3.77
N ALA A 203 -3.96 -5.47 -4.84
CA ALA A 203 -5.40 -5.72 -4.82
C ALA A 203 -6.24 -4.62 -4.13
N GLY A 204 -5.69 -3.45 -3.79
CA GLY A 204 -6.38 -2.40 -3.06
C GLY A 204 -6.52 -2.65 -1.56
N SER A 205 -5.63 -3.45 -0.96
CA SER A 205 -5.73 -3.82 0.46
C SER A 205 -5.70 -2.60 1.39
N PRO A 206 -6.69 -2.45 2.31
CA PRO A 206 -6.71 -1.34 3.27
C PRO A 206 -5.60 -1.46 4.31
N TYR A 207 -5.12 -2.67 4.61
CA TYR A 207 -4.11 -2.92 5.65
C TYR A 207 -2.75 -2.32 5.27
N PHE A 208 -2.26 -2.64 4.07
CA PHE A 208 -1.03 -2.04 3.55
C PHE A 208 -1.17 -0.52 3.37
N TYR A 209 -2.28 -0.05 2.79
CA TYR A 209 -2.55 1.37 2.58
C TYR A 209 -2.50 2.20 3.89
N GLU A 210 -3.27 1.80 4.90
CA GLU A 210 -3.34 2.54 6.17
C GLU A 210 -2.04 2.42 7.00
N SER A 211 -1.33 1.29 6.92
CA SER A 211 -0.04 1.13 7.61
C SER A 211 1.08 1.93 6.95
N ALA A 212 1.15 1.97 5.61
CA ALA A 212 2.07 2.83 4.88
C ALA A 212 1.82 4.32 5.20
N LYS A 213 0.55 4.76 5.20
CA LYS A 213 0.19 6.14 5.60
C LYS A 213 0.65 6.45 7.03
N LYS A 214 0.42 5.56 8.00
CA LYS A 214 0.87 5.76 9.39
C LYS A 214 2.40 5.84 9.51
N ILE A 215 3.12 4.98 8.79
CA ILE A 215 4.59 4.98 8.77
C ILE A 215 5.14 6.28 8.21
N PHE A 216 4.67 6.73 7.04
CA PHE A 216 5.21 7.94 6.41
C PHE A 216 4.67 9.23 7.05
N PHE A 217 3.52 9.21 7.72
CA PHE A 217 3.09 10.30 8.59
C PHE A 217 3.98 10.41 9.85
N ARG A 218 4.43 9.28 10.41
CA ARG A 218 5.45 9.27 11.47
C ARG A 218 6.83 9.70 10.97
N ALA A 219 7.18 9.37 9.71
CA ALA A 219 8.42 9.81 9.08
C ALA A 219 8.42 11.33 8.79
N PHE A 220 7.27 11.92 8.48
CA PHE A 220 7.11 13.34 8.13
C PHE A 220 5.96 14.00 8.92
N PRO A 221 6.09 14.17 10.25
CA PRO A 221 5.05 14.76 11.09
C PRO A 221 4.74 16.23 10.74
N GLU A 222 5.66 16.93 10.09
CA GLU A 222 5.48 18.29 9.57
C GLU A 222 4.67 18.34 8.26
N CYS A 223 4.56 17.22 7.55
CA CYS A 223 3.85 17.11 6.28
C CYS A 223 2.44 16.54 6.47
N ARG A 224 1.61 16.70 5.43
CA ARG A 224 0.28 16.09 5.36
C ARG A 224 0.14 15.35 4.04
N PHE A 225 -0.49 14.18 4.08
CA PHE A 225 -0.96 13.52 2.88
C PHE A 225 -1.98 14.40 2.15
N ARG A 226 -1.81 14.53 0.84
CA ARG A 226 -2.73 15.21 -0.06
C ARG A 226 -3.06 14.28 -1.21
N THR A 227 -4.32 14.27 -1.65
CA THR A 227 -4.68 13.64 -2.92
C THR A 227 -3.91 14.34 -4.05
N ILE A 228 -3.30 13.56 -4.94
CA ILE A 228 -2.67 14.10 -6.14
C ILE A 228 -3.77 14.61 -7.08
N SER A 229 -3.67 15.86 -7.55
CA SER A 229 -4.68 16.44 -8.46
C SER A 229 -4.72 15.65 -9.78
N PRO A 230 -5.88 15.52 -10.45
CA PRO A 230 -5.94 14.96 -11.80
C PRO A 230 -4.99 15.67 -12.77
N ASP A 231 -4.89 17.00 -12.69
CA ASP A 231 -4.05 17.82 -13.58
C ASP A 231 -2.55 17.84 -13.17
N HIS A 232 -2.13 16.94 -12.29
CA HIS A 232 -0.75 16.89 -11.79
C HIS A 232 0.18 16.23 -12.82
N PRO A 233 1.41 16.75 -13.06
CA PRO A 233 2.31 16.24 -14.11
C PRO A 233 2.54 14.72 -14.09
N LEU A 234 2.47 14.08 -12.93
CA LEU A 234 2.51 12.61 -12.77
C LEU A 234 1.55 11.82 -13.68
N TYR A 235 0.49 12.44 -14.20
CA TYR A 235 -0.48 11.85 -15.12
C TYR A 235 -0.39 12.40 -16.56
N HIS A 236 0.66 13.18 -16.88
CA HIS A 236 0.74 14.03 -18.08
C HIS A 236 2.20 14.29 -18.57
N ILE A 237 3.17 13.38 -18.35
CA ILE A 237 4.57 13.61 -18.80
C ILE A 237 4.82 13.06 -20.21
N ILE A 238 4.49 11.79 -20.45
CA ILE A 238 4.62 11.11 -21.75
C ILE A 238 3.22 10.78 -22.29
N VAL A 239 2.27 10.44 -21.42
CA VAL A 239 0.91 10.05 -21.76
C VAL A 239 -0.08 10.84 -20.91
N ASP A 240 -1.13 11.39 -21.53
CA ASP A 240 -2.23 12.00 -20.78
C ASP A 240 -3.16 10.93 -20.19
N VAL A 241 -3.33 10.93 -18.86
CA VAL A 241 -4.11 9.95 -18.10
C VAL A 241 -5.28 10.58 -17.34
N ASP A 242 -6.15 11.28 -18.07
CA ASP A 242 -7.41 11.82 -17.53
C ASP A 242 -8.33 10.74 -16.94
N ARG A 243 -8.32 9.55 -17.56
CA ARG A 243 -9.28 8.48 -17.29
C ARG A 243 -8.60 7.13 -17.12
N VAL A 244 -9.03 6.43 -16.08
CA VAL A 244 -8.57 5.09 -15.70
C VAL A 244 -9.75 4.15 -15.52
N THR A 245 -9.51 2.86 -15.76
CA THR A 245 -10.48 1.80 -15.49
C THR A 245 -10.03 1.02 -14.27
N TYR A 246 -10.89 0.91 -13.25
CA TYR A 246 -10.68 0.04 -12.10
C TYR A 246 -11.45 -1.27 -12.25
N LYS A 247 -10.84 -2.38 -11.84
CA LYS A 247 -11.57 -3.59 -11.47
C LYS A 247 -11.89 -3.50 -9.96
N GLY A 248 -13.10 -3.88 -9.57
CA GLY A 248 -13.60 -3.82 -8.19
C GLY A 248 -14.33 -2.53 -7.80
N ASN A 249 -13.78 -1.35 -8.11
CA ASN A 249 -14.38 -0.06 -7.74
C ASN A 249 -15.19 0.56 -8.90
N LYS A 250 -16.47 0.18 -9.04
CA LYS A 250 -17.34 0.68 -10.11
C LYS A 250 -17.80 2.11 -9.84
N GLY A 251 -17.34 3.07 -10.64
CA GLY A 251 -17.84 4.45 -10.66
C GLY A 251 -16.76 5.52 -10.54
N GLN A 252 -15.58 5.19 -10.01
CA GLN A 252 -14.42 6.07 -10.11
C GLN A 252 -13.79 5.92 -11.49
N SER A 253 -13.56 7.03 -12.18
CA SER A 253 -12.99 7.06 -13.55
C SER A 253 -11.71 7.86 -13.66
N ARG A 254 -11.26 8.51 -12.58
CA ARG A 254 -10.03 9.31 -12.49
C ARG A 254 -8.96 8.56 -11.68
N PRO A 255 -7.66 8.76 -11.98
CA PRO A 255 -6.60 8.21 -11.16
C PRO A 255 -6.71 8.73 -9.72
N PHE A 256 -6.35 7.89 -8.76
CA PHE A 256 -6.39 8.27 -7.34
C PHE A 256 -5.14 7.73 -6.63
N MET A 257 -4.36 8.69 -6.16
CA MET A 257 -3.19 8.48 -5.32
C MET A 257 -3.14 9.60 -4.30
N GLU A 258 -2.50 9.34 -3.18
CA GLU A 258 -2.15 10.37 -2.20
C GLU A 258 -0.62 10.47 -2.11
N GLY A 259 -0.12 11.62 -1.72
CA GLY A 259 1.32 11.78 -1.49
C GLY A 259 1.66 12.82 -0.45
N ILE A 260 2.91 12.73 0.02
CA ILE A 260 3.59 13.78 0.78
C ILE A 260 4.47 14.56 -0.20
N TYR A 261 4.26 15.87 -0.23
CA TYR A 261 5.08 16.80 -1.00
C TYR A 261 6.27 17.28 -0.17
N ILE A 262 7.46 17.23 -0.77
CA ILE A 262 8.71 17.74 -0.20
C ILE A 262 9.17 18.87 -1.12
N GLY A 263 8.93 20.11 -0.69
CA GLY A 263 9.01 21.27 -1.59
C GLY A 263 7.96 21.19 -2.69
N SER A 264 8.39 21.26 -3.96
CA SER A 264 7.53 21.22 -5.14
C SER A 264 7.26 19.82 -5.71
N ARG A 265 7.93 18.77 -5.23
CA ARG A 265 7.81 17.40 -5.75
C ARG A 265 7.12 16.45 -4.78
N VAL A 266 6.57 15.35 -5.31
CA VAL A 266 6.10 14.22 -4.50
C VAL A 266 7.32 13.45 -3.99
N GLY A 267 7.49 13.36 -2.67
CA GLY A 267 8.55 12.57 -2.03
C GLY A 267 8.09 11.16 -1.64
N VAL A 268 6.86 11.04 -1.19
CA VAL A 268 6.19 9.75 -0.94
C VAL A 268 4.87 9.73 -1.70
N LEU A 269 4.65 8.71 -2.52
CA LEU A 269 3.45 8.45 -3.28
C LEU A 269 2.82 7.15 -2.78
N ILE A 270 1.52 7.14 -2.50
CA ILE A 270 0.77 5.96 -2.06
C ILE A 270 -0.41 5.75 -3.01
N SER A 271 -0.36 4.63 -3.73
CA SER A 271 -1.48 4.15 -4.53
C SER A 271 -2.40 3.30 -3.66
N LYS A 272 -3.64 3.77 -3.50
CA LYS A 272 -4.71 3.02 -2.82
C LYS A 272 -5.16 1.79 -3.61
N PHE A 273 -5.04 1.84 -4.94
CA PHE A 273 -5.47 0.79 -5.84
C PHE A 273 -4.24 0.13 -6.48
N GLY A 274 -4.23 -1.20 -6.60
CA GLY A 274 -3.03 -1.92 -7.05
C GLY A 274 -2.60 -1.58 -8.48
N LEU A 275 -1.46 -0.88 -8.63
CA LEU A 275 -0.78 -0.63 -9.90
C LEU A 275 -0.02 -1.88 -10.36
N GLY A 276 0.71 -2.52 -9.43
CA GLY A 276 1.47 -3.74 -9.67
C GLY A 276 0.59 -4.92 -10.08
N CYS A 277 -0.70 -4.90 -9.76
CA CYS A 277 -1.68 -5.85 -10.32
C CYS A 277 -1.85 -5.67 -11.83
N GLY A 278 -1.91 -4.43 -12.34
CA GLY A 278 -1.99 -4.13 -13.76
C GLY A 278 -0.67 -4.35 -14.51
N TRP A 279 0.47 -4.14 -13.85
CA TRP A 279 1.80 -4.47 -14.41
C TRP A 279 2.09 -5.98 -14.43
N ASN A 280 1.52 -6.77 -13.50
CA ASN A 280 1.81 -8.21 -13.41
C ASN A 280 1.18 -9.02 -14.56
N ARG A 281 1.88 -10.08 -15.02
CA ARG A 281 1.47 -10.90 -16.17
C ARG A 281 0.11 -11.60 -16.02
N SER A 282 -0.35 -11.86 -14.80
CA SER A 282 -1.61 -12.57 -14.54
C SER A 282 -2.42 -11.87 -13.45
N THR A 283 -3.70 -11.63 -13.74
CA THR A 283 -4.67 -11.05 -12.80
C THR A 283 -5.80 -12.02 -12.44
N GLY A 284 -5.95 -13.16 -13.14
CA GLY A 284 -7.10 -14.07 -12.96
C GLY A 284 -7.24 -14.67 -11.55
N ARG A 285 -6.17 -14.67 -10.75
CA ARG A 285 -6.23 -15.07 -9.34
C ARG A 285 -6.93 -14.04 -8.43
N LEU A 286 -6.93 -12.75 -8.83
CA LEU A 286 -7.62 -11.67 -8.12
C LEU A 286 -9.14 -11.76 -8.22
N GLU A 287 -9.69 -12.44 -9.24
CA GLU A 287 -11.14 -12.62 -9.41
C GLU A 287 -11.78 -13.40 -8.24
N LYS A 288 -10.96 -14.15 -7.48
CA LYS A 288 -11.37 -14.85 -6.25
C LYS A 288 -11.57 -13.89 -5.06
N LEU A 289 -10.98 -12.69 -5.09
CA LEU A 289 -11.07 -11.68 -4.04
C LEU A 289 -12.26 -10.75 -4.28
N LYS A 290 -13.33 -10.94 -3.50
CA LYS A 290 -14.58 -10.16 -3.62
C LYS A 290 -14.39 -8.64 -3.55
N ASN A 291 -13.41 -8.18 -2.78
CA ASN A 291 -13.18 -6.76 -2.49
C ASN A 291 -11.92 -6.19 -3.19
N ALA A 292 -11.31 -6.93 -4.13
CA ALA A 292 -10.09 -6.48 -4.78
C ALA A 292 -10.33 -5.26 -5.70
N ALA A 293 -9.62 -4.16 -5.44
CA ALA A 293 -9.71 -2.91 -6.19
C ALA A 293 -8.34 -2.55 -6.80
N TYR A 294 -8.22 -2.61 -8.12
CA TYR A 294 -6.95 -2.42 -8.82
C TYR A 294 -7.13 -1.82 -10.23
N TYR A 295 -6.05 -1.21 -10.75
CA TYR A 295 -6.04 -0.61 -12.08
C TYR A 295 -6.05 -1.68 -13.18
N ASP A 296 -6.75 -1.42 -14.28
CA ASP A 296 -6.62 -2.24 -15.50
C ASP A 296 -5.22 -2.12 -16.12
N VAL A 297 -4.80 -3.14 -16.87
CA VAL A 297 -3.47 -3.25 -17.49
C VAL A 297 -3.12 -2.01 -18.32
N LYS A 298 -4.07 -1.48 -19.12
CA LYS A 298 -3.80 -0.28 -19.93
C LYS A 298 -3.56 0.96 -19.05
N SER A 299 -4.43 1.18 -18.06
CA SER A 299 -4.33 2.34 -17.16
C SER A 299 -3.08 2.29 -16.29
N ALA A 300 -2.75 1.11 -15.74
CA ALA A 300 -1.53 0.91 -14.97
C ALA A 300 -0.27 1.14 -15.82
N ASN A 301 -0.24 0.62 -17.05
CA ASN A 301 0.91 0.80 -17.94
C ASN A 301 1.13 2.26 -18.34
N ASN A 302 0.07 3.02 -18.64
CA ASN A 302 0.20 4.46 -18.96
C ASN A 302 0.81 5.22 -17.78
N ILE A 303 0.21 5.12 -16.58
CA ILE A 303 0.73 5.72 -15.35
C ILE A 303 2.17 5.25 -15.05
N GLY A 304 2.49 3.99 -15.35
CA GLY A 304 3.83 3.43 -15.19
C GLY A 304 4.87 4.04 -16.13
N VAL A 305 4.47 4.53 -17.31
CA VAL A 305 5.37 5.27 -18.22
C VAL A 305 5.64 6.67 -17.64
N ASP A 306 4.61 7.38 -17.19
CA ASP A 306 4.77 8.73 -16.61
C ASP A 306 5.53 8.71 -15.27
N LEU A 307 5.40 7.64 -14.47
CA LEU A 307 6.19 7.42 -13.25
C LEU A 307 7.66 7.04 -13.52
N ALA A 308 8.00 6.67 -14.75
CA ALA A 308 9.36 6.28 -15.15
C ALA A 308 10.14 7.40 -15.85
N ALA A 309 9.47 8.53 -16.14
CA ALA A 309 9.99 9.68 -16.86
C ALA A 309 10.53 10.77 -15.91
#